data_AF-A0AAU7U2K2-F1
#
_entry.id   AF-A0AAU7U2K2-F1
#
_cell.length_a   1.000
_cell.length_b   1.000
_cell.length_c   1.000
_cell.angle_alpha   90.00
_cell.angle_beta   90.00
_cell.angle_gamma   90.00
#
_symmetry.space_group_name_H-M   'P 1'
#
loop_
_entity.id
_entity.type
_entity.pdbx_description
1 polymer ?
#
loop_
_entity_poly.entity_id
_entity_poly.type
_entity_poly.pdbx_seq_one_letter_code
_entity_poly.pdbx_strand_id
1 'polypeptide(L)'
;MRVTSMAIALSLCCTAIPSAASAAGNLNMVCSADVVVCEHMTNIFSKAHPDIKVSMVRLSAGEAYARLRSEARNPRTDIWWAGTGDPHMQAAEEGLTQPYKSPLLDQQQDWAQKQAENSHYRTVGIYAGALGWGYNTKLLASKKLKEPKCWADLLDPSFKGEIQIANPNSSGTAYNTLATLVQIMGEDQAFDYLKKLNANISQYTKSGSAPVKSAARGETTVGIVFMHDAVAMEVDGFPIKTVAPCEGTGYEIGSMSIVKGARNLANAKVWYDWALSAEAQSHMKEAKSFQLPSNRNAEISEYAPRFENIKLIDYDFKTYGDSAKRKALLGRWDKEIGASAQ
;
A
#
# COMPACT_ATOMS: atom_id res chain seq x y z
N MET A 1 64.65 -63.23 -23.28
CA MET A 1 64.09 -63.54 -21.93
C MET A 1 63.47 -62.26 -21.38
N ARG A 2 62.28 -62.40 -20.78
CA ARG A 2 61.24 -61.37 -20.59
C ARG A 2 61.72 -60.11 -19.85
N VAL A 3 61.45 -58.94 -20.43
CA VAL A 3 61.47 -57.64 -19.74
C VAL A 3 60.02 -57.29 -19.39
N THR A 4 59.70 -57.37 -18.11
CA THR A 4 58.38 -56.99 -17.55
C THR A 4 58.34 -55.48 -17.31
N SER A 5 57.59 -54.76 -18.14
CA SER A 5 57.28 -53.33 -17.94
C SER A 5 56.19 -53.18 -16.88
N MET A 6 56.53 -52.53 -15.77
CA MET A 6 55.63 -52.21 -14.67
C MET A 6 54.98 -50.85 -14.95
N ALA A 7 53.70 -50.84 -15.33
CA ALA A 7 52.94 -49.62 -15.58
C ALA A 7 52.47 -49.03 -14.23
N ILE A 8 52.96 -47.83 -13.91
CA ILE A 8 52.50 -47.04 -12.77
C ILE A 8 51.20 -46.34 -13.20
N ALA A 9 50.07 -46.78 -12.66
CA ALA A 9 48.78 -46.11 -12.82
C ALA A 9 48.73 -44.90 -11.87
N LEU A 10 48.86 -43.70 -12.43
CA LEU A 10 48.68 -42.44 -11.71
C LEU A 10 47.17 -42.19 -11.57
N SER A 11 46.59 -42.51 -10.40
CA SER A 11 45.21 -42.16 -10.08
C SER A 11 45.11 -40.65 -9.89
N LEU A 12 44.61 -39.96 -10.92
CA LEU A 12 44.24 -38.55 -10.87
C LEU A 12 43.00 -38.41 -9.96
N CYS A 13 43.22 -38.10 -8.68
CA CYS A 13 42.15 -37.74 -7.76
C CYS A 13 41.72 -36.31 -8.10
N CYS A 14 40.75 -36.15 -9.00
CA CYS A 14 40.07 -34.87 -9.22
C CYS A 14 39.29 -34.53 -7.94
N THR A 15 39.89 -33.68 -7.12
CA THR A 15 39.23 -33.00 -6.01
C THR A 15 38.12 -32.13 -6.57
N ALA A 16 36.89 -32.61 -6.48
CA ALA A 16 35.71 -31.78 -6.70
C ALA A 16 35.73 -30.68 -5.65
N ILE A 17 36.03 -29.45 -6.07
CA ILE A 17 35.84 -28.25 -5.25
C ILE A 17 34.33 -28.19 -4.99
N PRO A 18 33.86 -28.29 -3.74
CA PRO A 18 32.46 -28.06 -3.47
C PRO A 18 32.20 -26.59 -3.78
N SER A 19 31.43 -26.34 -4.84
CA SER A 19 30.76 -25.05 -5.02
C SER A 19 30.01 -24.80 -3.72
N ALA A 20 30.48 -23.86 -2.91
CA ALA A 20 29.73 -23.38 -1.77
C ALA A 20 28.40 -22.88 -2.33
N ALA A 21 27.35 -23.68 -2.17
CA ALA A 21 26.00 -23.18 -2.30
C ALA A 21 25.90 -22.06 -1.27
N SER A 22 26.04 -20.80 -1.72
CA SER A 22 25.81 -19.63 -0.88
C SER A 22 24.44 -19.83 -0.26
N ALA A 23 24.38 -19.97 1.06
CA ALA A 23 23.12 -20.11 1.75
C ALA A 23 22.26 -18.90 1.37
N ALA A 24 21.11 -19.13 0.74
CA ALA A 24 20.25 -18.05 0.30
C ALA A 24 19.96 -17.11 1.49
N GLY A 25 20.25 -15.83 1.32
CA GLY A 25 19.94 -14.81 2.30
C GLY A 25 18.43 -14.74 2.52
N ASN A 26 17.97 -14.40 3.72
CA ASN A 26 16.53 -14.26 3.98
C ASN A 26 16.10 -12.79 3.93
N LEU A 27 14.85 -12.52 3.58
CA LEU A 27 14.22 -11.20 3.73
C LEU A 27 12.81 -11.37 4.28
N ASN A 28 12.57 -10.94 5.52
CA ASN A 28 11.25 -10.95 6.13
C ASN A 28 10.52 -9.63 5.82
N MET A 29 9.41 -9.73 5.10
CA MET A 29 8.68 -8.60 4.61
C MET A 29 7.27 -8.52 5.19
N VAL A 30 6.86 -7.31 5.58
CA VAL A 30 5.45 -6.96 5.65
C VAL A 30 5.11 -6.19 4.38
N CYS A 31 4.12 -6.66 3.62
CA CYS A 31 3.60 -5.94 2.47
C CYS A 31 2.21 -5.37 2.79
N SER A 32 1.95 -4.11 2.43
CA SER A 32 0.64 -3.46 2.66
C SER A 32 -0.09 -2.98 1.41
N ALA A 33 0.35 -3.42 0.22
CA ALA A 33 -0.44 -3.32 -1.00
C ALA A 33 -1.60 -4.35 -1.02
N ASP A 34 -2.32 -4.41 -2.14
CA ASP A 34 -3.16 -5.56 -2.45
C ASP A 34 -2.32 -6.84 -2.59
N VAL A 35 -2.88 -7.98 -2.20
CA VAL A 35 -2.13 -9.24 -2.13
C VAL A 35 -1.55 -9.66 -3.48
N VAL A 36 -2.29 -9.42 -4.57
CA VAL A 36 -1.84 -9.74 -5.94
C VAL A 36 -0.58 -8.96 -6.29
N VAL A 37 -0.50 -7.70 -5.86
CA VAL A 37 0.65 -6.82 -6.06
C VAL A 37 1.83 -7.27 -5.20
N CYS A 38 1.59 -7.61 -3.93
CA CYS A 38 2.61 -8.15 -3.04
C CYS A 38 3.25 -9.43 -3.60
N GLU A 39 2.43 -10.37 -4.06
CA GLU A 39 2.88 -11.64 -4.63
C GLU A 39 3.62 -11.43 -5.95
N HIS A 40 3.08 -10.59 -6.84
CA HIS A 40 3.72 -10.28 -8.12
C HIS A 40 5.11 -9.66 -7.91
N MET A 41 5.23 -8.63 -7.08
CA MET A 41 6.53 -7.98 -6.83
C MET A 41 7.52 -8.90 -6.11
N THR A 42 7.03 -9.73 -5.18
CA THR A 42 7.88 -10.76 -4.56
C THR A 42 8.43 -11.75 -5.60
N ASN A 43 7.61 -12.14 -6.57
CA ASN A 43 8.00 -13.05 -7.65
C ASN A 43 9.01 -12.42 -8.61
N ILE A 44 8.82 -11.15 -9.02
CA ILE A 44 9.79 -10.44 -9.87
C ILE A 44 11.12 -10.27 -9.12
N PHE A 45 11.08 -9.83 -7.86
CA PHE A 45 12.29 -9.72 -7.05
C PHE A 45 13.03 -11.05 -6.92
N SER A 46 12.32 -12.15 -6.64
CA SER A 46 12.93 -13.48 -6.47
C SER A 46 13.56 -14.01 -7.76
N LYS A 47 13.10 -13.56 -8.94
CA LYS A 47 13.75 -13.86 -10.23
C LYS A 47 15.02 -13.04 -10.43
N ALA A 48 15.01 -11.76 -10.05
CA ALA A 48 16.16 -10.87 -10.17
C ALA A 48 17.25 -11.16 -9.11
N HIS A 49 16.85 -11.64 -7.94
CA HIS A 49 17.70 -11.93 -6.78
C HIS A 49 17.45 -13.35 -6.26
N PRO A 50 17.79 -14.40 -7.04
CA PRO A 50 17.54 -15.80 -6.67
C PRO A 50 18.32 -16.25 -5.42
N ASP A 51 19.32 -15.48 -5.01
CA ASP A 51 20.09 -15.66 -3.78
C ASP A 51 19.39 -15.11 -2.53
N ILE A 52 18.27 -14.39 -2.66
CA ILE A 52 17.49 -13.85 -1.54
C ILE A 52 16.09 -14.49 -1.50
N LYS A 53 15.83 -15.27 -0.45
CA LYS A 53 14.52 -15.84 -0.16
C LYS A 53 13.65 -14.83 0.60
N VAL A 54 12.55 -14.41 -0.03
CA VAL A 54 11.58 -13.51 0.59
C VAL A 54 10.51 -14.31 1.36
N SER A 55 10.32 -13.98 2.64
CA SER A 55 9.17 -14.41 3.45
C SER A 55 8.25 -13.21 3.65
N MET A 56 7.16 -13.16 2.88
CA MET A 56 6.23 -12.04 2.88
C MET A 56 4.96 -12.38 3.66
N VAL A 57 4.51 -11.45 4.51
CA VAL A 57 3.18 -11.46 5.11
C VAL A 57 2.45 -10.19 4.69
N ARG A 58 1.22 -10.35 4.19
CA ARG A 58 0.37 -9.21 3.82
C ARG A 58 -0.42 -8.71 5.02
N LEU A 59 -0.30 -7.42 5.35
CA LEU A 59 -1.07 -6.73 6.38
C LEU A 59 -1.49 -5.35 5.88
N SER A 60 -2.69 -4.87 6.23
CA SER A 60 -3.05 -3.48 5.92
C SER A 60 -2.17 -2.49 6.70
N ALA A 61 -1.95 -1.28 6.16
CA ALA A 61 -0.94 -0.36 6.68
C ALA A 61 -1.06 -0.04 8.19
N GLY A 62 -2.29 0.11 8.70
CA GLY A 62 -2.52 0.32 10.14
C GLY A 62 -2.15 -0.91 10.99
N GLU A 63 -2.42 -2.12 10.48
CA GLU A 63 -2.02 -3.37 11.14
C GLU A 63 -0.52 -3.60 11.08
N ALA A 64 0.12 -3.28 9.96
CA ALA A 64 1.57 -3.34 9.81
C ALA A 64 2.26 -2.44 10.83
N TYR A 65 1.80 -1.19 10.97
CA TYR A 65 2.26 -0.27 12.01
C TYR A 65 2.06 -0.85 13.42
N ALA A 66 0.86 -1.35 13.74
CA ALA A 66 0.58 -1.93 15.06
C ALA A 66 1.48 -3.15 15.37
N ARG A 67 1.77 -3.98 14.35
CA ARG A 67 2.69 -5.10 14.47
C ARG A 67 4.12 -4.63 14.73
N LEU A 68 4.65 -3.71 13.92
CA LEU A 68 5.99 -3.16 14.11
C LEU A 68 6.17 -2.55 15.50
N ARG A 69 5.14 -1.82 15.98
CA ARG A 69 5.13 -1.24 17.32
C ARG A 69 5.14 -2.30 18.42
N SER A 70 4.36 -3.37 18.29
CA SER A 70 4.32 -4.44 19.30
C SER A 70 5.59 -5.31 19.30
N GLU A 71 6.23 -5.46 18.14
CA GLU A 71 7.48 -6.21 17.97
C GLU A 71 8.75 -5.35 18.20
N ALA A 72 8.63 -4.07 18.55
CA ALA A 72 9.75 -3.11 18.56
C ALA A 72 10.99 -3.54 19.37
N ARG A 73 10.79 -4.32 20.45
CA ARG A 73 11.89 -4.85 21.29
C ARG A 73 12.60 -6.06 20.68
N ASN A 74 11.95 -6.77 19.75
CA ASN A 74 12.49 -7.95 19.08
C ASN A 74 11.86 -8.08 17.68
N PRO A 75 12.25 -7.20 16.73
CA PRO A 75 11.63 -7.13 15.42
C PRO A 75 11.82 -8.45 14.65
N ARG A 76 10.74 -8.90 14.00
CA ARG A 76 10.77 -10.06 13.08
C ARG A 76 10.74 -9.65 11.61
N THR A 77 10.31 -8.42 11.34
CA THR A 77 10.27 -7.82 10.00
C THR A 77 11.56 -7.08 9.71
N ASP A 78 12.09 -7.25 8.49
CA ASP A 78 13.26 -6.52 8.01
C ASP A 78 12.84 -5.27 7.22
N ILE A 79 11.83 -5.42 6.36
CA ILE A 79 11.30 -4.36 5.50
C ILE A 79 9.78 -4.35 5.50
N TRP A 80 9.23 -3.13 5.52
CA TRP A 80 7.82 -2.87 5.29
C TRP A 80 7.67 -2.16 3.95
N TRP A 81 6.95 -2.77 3.01
CA TRP A 81 6.76 -2.26 1.67
C TRP A 81 5.28 -2.02 1.35
N ALA A 82 5.01 -0.89 0.70
CA ALA A 82 3.68 -0.41 0.29
C ALA A 82 2.72 -0.10 1.45
N GLY A 83 1.51 0.34 1.09
CA GLY A 83 0.53 0.91 2.00
C GLY A 83 0.69 2.43 2.16
N THR A 84 -0.38 3.08 2.63
CA THR A 84 -0.43 4.54 2.83
C THR A 84 0.76 5.06 3.65
N GLY A 85 1.21 6.27 3.36
CA GLY A 85 2.36 6.88 4.00
C GLY A 85 2.17 7.28 5.46
N ASP A 86 0.96 7.63 5.91
CA ASP A 86 0.75 8.15 7.26
C ASP A 86 1.22 7.17 8.36
N PRO A 87 0.88 5.85 8.31
CA PRO A 87 1.42 4.86 9.23
C PRO A 87 2.96 4.66 9.15
N HIS A 88 3.59 4.88 7.99
CA HIS A 88 5.05 4.84 7.86
C HIS A 88 5.71 6.05 8.53
N MET A 89 5.11 7.24 8.40
CA MET A 89 5.56 8.46 9.06
C MET A 89 5.52 8.30 10.59
N GLN A 90 4.48 7.66 11.12
CA GLN A 90 4.38 7.37 12.57
C GLN A 90 5.42 6.38 13.03
N ALA A 91 5.65 5.32 12.26
CA ALA A 91 6.72 4.38 12.55
C ALA A 91 8.10 5.06 12.54
N ALA A 92 8.31 6.05 11.66
CA ALA A 92 9.52 6.87 11.65
C ALA A 92 9.63 7.76 12.89
N GLU A 93 8.57 8.48 13.25
CA GLU A 93 8.51 9.37 14.42
C GLU A 93 8.77 8.61 15.73
N GLU A 94 8.14 7.43 15.90
CA GLU A 94 8.31 6.56 17.06
C GLU A 94 9.64 5.78 17.04
N GLY A 95 10.47 5.96 16.02
CA GLY A 95 11.77 5.32 15.89
C GLY A 95 11.71 3.80 15.67
N LEU A 96 10.60 3.30 15.11
CA LEU A 96 10.39 1.89 14.74
C LEU A 96 11.08 1.52 13.42
N THR A 97 11.37 2.50 12.57
CA THR A 97 12.09 2.34 11.30
C THR A 97 13.43 3.06 11.38
N GLN A 98 14.36 2.75 10.48
CA GLN A 98 15.72 3.29 10.49
C GLN A 98 16.05 4.05 9.19
N PRO A 99 16.91 5.09 9.27
CA PRO A 99 17.22 5.91 8.11
C PRO A 99 17.98 5.12 7.06
N TYR A 100 17.57 5.25 5.80
CA TYR A 100 18.29 4.76 4.63
C TYR A 100 17.99 5.67 3.43
N LYS A 101 19.02 6.34 2.92
CA LYS A 101 18.91 7.15 1.70
C LYS A 101 19.39 6.32 0.51
N SER A 102 18.45 5.82 -0.28
CA SER A 102 18.75 5.09 -1.51
C SER A 102 19.53 5.98 -2.50
N PRO A 103 20.50 5.43 -3.26
CA PRO A 103 21.13 6.16 -4.37
C PRO A 103 20.15 6.49 -5.51
N LEU A 104 18.96 5.88 -5.54
CA LEU A 104 17.93 6.15 -6.54
C LEU A 104 16.94 7.26 -6.13
N LEU A 105 17.11 7.90 -4.96
CA LEU A 105 16.15 8.89 -4.45
C LEU A 105 15.96 10.07 -5.42
N ASP A 106 17.04 10.56 -6.02
CA ASP A 106 16.99 11.72 -6.92
C ASP A 106 16.28 11.40 -8.24
N GLN A 107 16.01 10.13 -8.55
CA GLN A 107 15.22 9.71 -9.71
C GLN A 107 13.71 9.73 -9.43
N GLN A 108 13.32 9.82 -8.16
CA GLN A 108 11.92 9.79 -7.75
C GLN A 108 11.24 11.15 -7.93
N GLN A 109 9.92 11.16 -7.97
CA GLN A 109 9.08 12.35 -7.96
C GLN A 109 9.29 13.17 -6.68
N ASP A 110 9.07 14.48 -6.76
CA ASP A 110 9.28 15.41 -5.63
C ASP A 110 8.47 15.02 -4.38
N TRP A 111 7.25 14.53 -4.54
CA TRP A 111 6.43 14.07 -3.41
C TRP A 111 7.02 12.85 -2.71
N ALA A 112 7.70 11.96 -3.43
CA ALA A 112 8.38 10.80 -2.85
C ALA A 112 9.64 11.22 -2.09
N GLN A 113 10.37 12.21 -2.62
CA GLN A 113 11.54 12.80 -1.98
C GLN A 113 11.16 13.54 -0.69
N LYS A 114 10.10 14.38 -0.74
CA LYS A 114 9.56 15.08 0.44
C LYS A 114 9.11 14.11 1.53
N GLN A 115 8.49 12.99 1.18
CA GLN A 115 8.14 11.94 2.14
C GLN A 115 9.38 11.39 2.87
N ALA A 116 10.49 11.21 2.14
CA ALA A 116 11.75 10.81 2.74
C ALA A 116 12.34 11.90 3.63
N GLU A 117 12.39 13.15 3.17
CA GLU A 117 12.94 14.28 3.93
C GLU A 117 12.17 14.53 5.24
N ASN A 118 10.83 14.55 5.16
CA ASN A 118 9.96 14.77 6.31
C ASN A 118 10.11 13.69 7.39
N SER A 119 10.51 12.47 6.99
CA SER A 119 10.75 11.36 7.92
C SER A 119 12.22 11.20 8.33
N HIS A 120 13.10 12.11 7.92
CA HIS A 120 14.55 11.99 8.06
C HIS A 120 15.09 10.67 7.45
N TYR A 121 14.62 10.35 6.25
CA TYR A 121 14.97 9.19 5.43
C TYR A 121 14.60 7.84 6.06
N ARG A 122 13.68 7.81 7.02
CA ARG A 122 13.17 6.59 7.67
C ARG A 122 12.02 5.93 6.89
N THR A 123 11.45 6.66 5.93
CA THR A 123 10.56 6.13 4.90
C THR A 123 10.84 6.81 3.56
N VAL A 124 10.25 6.31 2.47
CA VAL A 124 10.27 6.92 1.14
C VAL A 124 8.93 6.64 0.45
N GLY A 125 8.47 7.56 -0.39
CA GLY A 125 7.33 7.31 -1.27
C GLY A 125 7.72 6.36 -2.41
N ILE A 126 6.85 5.42 -2.74
CA ILE A 126 7.03 4.44 -3.83
C ILE A 126 5.96 4.54 -4.92
N TYR A 127 4.77 5.06 -4.59
CA TYR A 127 3.70 5.35 -5.53
C TYR A 127 2.73 6.39 -4.94
N ALA A 128 1.81 6.93 -5.75
CA ALA A 128 0.70 7.77 -5.29
C ALA A 128 -0.65 7.25 -5.79
N GLY A 129 -1.69 7.35 -4.96
CA GLY A 129 -3.05 6.91 -5.28
C GLY A 129 -4.10 7.93 -4.85
N ALA A 130 -4.92 8.41 -5.79
CA ALA A 130 -5.97 9.36 -5.49
C ALA A 130 -7.20 8.67 -4.86
N LEU A 131 -7.79 9.30 -3.85
CA LEU A 131 -8.94 8.78 -3.11
C LEU A 131 -10.25 9.03 -3.87
N GLY A 132 -11.17 8.08 -3.85
CA GLY A 132 -12.51 8.23 -4.39
C GLY A 132 -13.39 7.03 -4.06
N TRP A 133 -14.21 6.61 -5.02
CA TRP A 133 -14.95 5.36 -4.92
C TRP A 133 -15.15 4.70 -6.27
N GLY A 134 -15.44 3.41 -6.24
CA GLY A 134 -16.04 2.69 -7.35
C GLY A 134 -17.47 2.30 -6.99
N TYR A 135 -18.42 2.44 -7.92
CA TYR A 135 -19.78 1.95 -7.73
C TYR A 135 -20.17 0.91 -8.77
N ASN A 136 -20.99 -0.06 -8.38
CA ASN A 136 -21.52 -1.07 -9.28
C ASN A 136 -22.69 -0.51 -10.10
N THR A 137 -22.47 -0.29 -11.39
CA THR A 137 -23.43 0.30 -12.33
C THR A 137 -24.72 -0.53 -12.47
N LYS A 138 -24.63 -1.87 -12.37
CA LYS A 138 -25.79 -2.76 -12.47
C LYS A 138 -26.66 -2.69 -11.21
N LEU A 139 -26.04 -2.67 -10.02
CA LEU A 139 -26.75 -2.51 -8.76
C LEU A 139 -27.36 -1.12 -8.62
N LEU A 140 -26.61 -0.08 -8.98
CA LEU A 140 -27.11 1.29 -8.97
C LEU A 140 -28.40 1.42 -9.80
N ALA A 141 -28.39 0.87 -11.02
CA ALA A 141 -29.54 0.87 -11.91
C ALA A 141 -30.72 0.04 -11.38
N SER A 142 -30.47 -1.19 -10.89
CA SER A 142 -31.54 -2.07 -10.40
C SER A 142 -32.22 -1.53 -9.14
N LYS A 143 -31.46 -0.86 -8.27
CA LYS A 143 -31.96 -0.19 -7.06
C LYS A 143 -32.49 1.21 -7.32
N LYS A 144 -32.41 1.71 -8.57
CA LYS A 144 -32.84 3.05 -9.00
C LYS A 144 -32.17 4.17 -8.19
N LEU A 145 -30.91 3.95 -7.81
CA LEU A 145 -30.10 4.93 -7.10
C LEU A 145 -29.53 5.95 -8.08
N LYS A 146 -29.39 7.20 -7.62
CA LYS A 146 -28.72 8.23 -8.42
C LYS A 146 -27.22 8.00 -8.37
N GLU A 147 -26.54 8.29 -9.47
CA GLU A 147 -25.07 8.25 -9.51
C GLU A 147 -24.49 9.26 -8.49
N PRO A 148 -23.70 8.80 -7.49
CA PRO A 148 -23.07 9.71 -6.54
C PRO A 148 -21.82 10.32 -7.18
N LYS A 149 -21.78 11.66 -7.25
CA LYS A 149 -20.68 12.44 -7.86
C LYS A 149 -19.87 13.21 -6.83
N CYS A 150 -20.48 13.50 -5.69
CA CYS A 150 -19.96 14.35 -4.63
C CYS A 150 -19.99 13.58 -3.31
N TRP A 151 -19.12 13.93 -2.35
CA TRP A 151 -19.17 13.38 -1.00
C TRP A 151 -20.55 13.57 -0.38
N ALA A 152 -21.19 14.72 -0.62
CA ALA A 152 -22.56 14.98 -0.16
C ALA A 152 -23.59 13.98 -0.67
N ASP A 153 -23.43 13.43 -1.88
CA ASP A 153 -24.39 12.48 -2.48
C ASP A 153 -24.40 11.13 -1.75
N LEU A 154 -23.27 10.75 -1.13
CA LEU A 154 -23.18 9.52 -0.33
C LEU A 154 -24.02 9.56 0.95
N LEU A 155 -24.55 10.74 1.32
CA LEU A 155 -25.46 10.90 2.46
C LEU A 155 -26.94 10.69 2.10
N ASP A 156 -27.28 10.49 0.82
CA ASP A 156 -28.67 10.23 0.42
C ASP A 156 -29.19 8.96 1.14
N PRO A 157 -30.30 9.02 1.89
CA PRO A 157 -30.81 7.87 2.64
C PRO A 157 -31.17 6.65 1.78
N SER A 158 -31.31 6.81 0.47
CA SER A 158 -31.49 5.69 -0.46
C SER A 158 -30.26 4.77 -0.53
N PHE A 159 -29.07 5.24 -0.11
CA PHE A 159 -27.87 4.43 0.03
C PHE A 159 -27.79 3.66 1.37
N LYS A 160 -28.87 3.58 2.15
CA LYS A 160 -28.88 2.84 3.42
C LYS A 160 -28.43 1.38 3.24
N GLY A 161 -27.26 1.03 3.77
CA GLY A 161 -26.68 -0.32 3.65
C GLY A 161 -26.05 -0.61 2.28
N GLU A 162 -25.80 0.42 1.46
CA GLU A 162 -25.32 0.29 0.08
C GLU A 162 -23.88 0.75 -0.11
N ILE A 163 -23.22 1.18 0.97
CA ILE A 163 -21.86 1.70 0.94
C ILE A 163 -20.97 0.85 1.84
N GLN A 164 -19.76 0.56 1.39
CA GLN A 164 -18.70 0.04 2.26
C GLN A 164 -17.49 0.97 2.25
N ILE A 165 -16.81 1.01 3.37
CA ILE A 165 -15.51 1.66 3.59
C ILE A 165 -14.72 0.80 4.57
N ALA A 166 -13.40 0.91 4.59
CA ALA A 166 -12.62 0.20 5.59
C ALA A 166 -12.69 0.87 6.98
N ASN A 167 -12.30 0.14 8.03
CA ASN A 167 -12.13 0.68 9.38
C ASN A 167 -10.82 1.48 9.47
N PRO A 168 -10.82 2.77 9.90
CA PRO A 168 -9.62 3.60 9.93
C PRO A 168 -8.56 3.16 10.97
N ASN A 169 -8.93 2.31 11.93
CA ASN A 169 -7.98 1.72 12.87
C ASN A 169 -7.04 0.71 12.20
N SER A 170 -7.56 -0.13 11.30
CA SER A 170 -6.79 -1.16 10.58
C SER A 170 -6.32 -0.71 9.20
N SER A 171 -7.08 0.16 8.54
CA SER A 171 -6.87 0.53 7.14
C SER A 171 -6.32 1.94 6.97
N GLY A 172 -5.21 2.02 6.24
CA GLY A 172 -4.64 3.28 5.78
C GLY A 172 -5.60 4.08 4.90
N THR A 173 -6.30 3.43 3.96
CA THR A 173 -7.26 4.09 3.05
C THR A 173 -8.38 4.79 3.81
N ALA A 174 -8.90 4.15 4.85
CA ALA A 174 -9.96 4.76 5.67
C ALA A 174 -9.44 5.88 6.56
N TYR A 175 -8.21 5.77 7.07
CA TYR A 175 -7.57 6.89 7.76
C TYR A 175 -7.33 8.07 6.81
N ASN A 176 -6.84 7.82 5.60
CA ASN A 176 -6.66 8.85 4.57
C ASN A 176 -8.00 9.48 4.16
N THR A 177 -9.09 8.70 4.13
CA THR A 177 -10.45 9.23 3.93
C THR A 177 -10.86 10.17 5.06
N LEU A 178 -10.69 9.74 6.31
CA LEU A 178 -10.97 10.57 7.49
C LEU A 178 -10.15 11.89 7.46
N ALA A 179 -8.84 11.80 7.24
CA ALA A 179 -7.96 12.95 7.17
C ALA A 179 -8.30 13.88 5.99
N THR A 180 -8.66 13.32 4.83
CA THR A 180 -9.11 14.08 3.65
C THR A 180 -10.38 14.86 3.97
N LEU A 181 -11.39 14.22 4.55
CA LEU A 181 -12.64 14.89 4.90
C LEU A 181 -12.38 16.01 5.90
N VAL A 182 -11.57 15.78 6.94
CA VAL A 182 -11.17 16.82 7.90
C VAL A 182 -10.48 18.00 7.22
N GLN A 183 -9.62 17.77 6.22
CA GLN A 183 -8.95 18.85 5.48
C GLN A 183 -9.88 19.62 4.55
N ILE A 184 -10.90 18.96 3.99
CA ILE A 184 -11.88 19.60 3.08
C ILE A 184 -12.88 20.45 3.84
N MET A 185 -13.44 19.95 4.94
CA MET A 185 -14.57 20.60 5.63
C MET A 185 -14.27 21.07 7.06
N GLY A 186 -13.07 20.80 7.58
CA GLY A 186 -12.76 21.01 8.98
C GLY A 186 -13.24 19.86 9.87
N GLU A 187 -12.65 19.73 11.05
CA GLU A 187 -12.79 18.52 11.87
C GLU A 187 -14.23 18.27 12.31
N ASP A 188 -14.90 19.22 12.96
CA ASP A 188 -16.26 18.99 13.46
C ASP A 188 -17.26 18.68 12.35
N GLN A 189 -17.18 19.39 11.22
CA GLN A 189 -18.03 19.11 10.07
C GLN A 189 -17.76 17.73 9.46
N ALA A 190 -16.49 17.29 9.44
CA ALA A 190 -16.12 15.96 8.96
C ALA A 190 -16.68 14.85 9.85
N PHE A 191 -16.65 15.02 11.16
CA PHE A 191 -17.24 14.06 12.08
C PHE A 191 -18.78 14.01 11.98
N ASP A 192 -19.44 15.16 11.81
CA ASP A 192 -20.88 15.19 11.56
C ASP A 192 -21.26 14.56 10.21
N TYR A 193 -20.44 14.77 9.17
CA TYR A 193 -20.57 14.08 7.89
C TYR A 193 -20.43 12.57 8.07
N LEU A 194 -19.39 12.10 8.76
CA LEU A 194 -19.12 10.67 8.98
C LEU A 194 -20.22 9.97 9.77
N LYS A 195 -20.83 10.64 10.76
CA LYS A 195 -22.01 10.11 11.47
C LYS A 195 -23.19 9.88 10.54
N LYS A 196 -23.45 10.84 9.64
CA LYS A 196 -24.53 10.70 8.64
C LYS A 196 -24.20 9.61 7.63
N LEU A 197 -22.96 9.55 7.16
CA LEU A 197 -22.49 8.51 6.24
C LEU A 197 -22.61 7.11 6.86
N ASN A 198 -22.32 6.97 8.16
CA ASN A 198 -22.42 5.69 8.87
C ASN A 198 -23.80 5.03 8.74
N ALA A 199 -24.88 5.82 8.63
CA ALA A 199 -26.23 5.27 8.40
C ALA A 199 -26.37 4.54 7.05
N ASN A 200 -25.49 4.84 6.10
CA ASN A 200 -25.43 4.24 4.76
C ASN A 200 -24.37 3.14 4.64
N ILE A 201 -23.47 3.01 5.63
CA ILE A 201 -22.44 1.96 5.62
C ILE A 201 -23.05 0.61 6.00
N SER A 202 -22.87 -0.40 5.16
CA SER A 202 -23.23 -1.79 5.48
C SER A 202 -22.13 -2.55 6.22
N GLN A 203 -20.87 -2.17 6.02
CA GLN A 203 -19.73 -2.83 6.68
C GLN A 203 -18.50 -1.94 6.70
N TYR A 204 -17.79 -1.98 7.84
CA TYR A 204 -16.41 -1.49 7.94
C TYR A 204 -15.39 -2.61 7.71
N THR A 205 -14.82 -2.67 6.51
CA THR A 205 -13.89 -3.74 6.13
C THR A 205 -12.52 -3.57 6.79
N LYS A 206 -11.80 -4.67 7.00
CA LYS A 206 -10.44 -4.60 7.56
C LYS A 206 -9.43 -3.97 6.57
N SER A 207 -9.53 -4.37 5.31
CA SER A 207 -8.66 -3.93 4.20
C SER A 207 -9.27 -2.76 3.44
N GLY A 208 -8.44 -1.78 3.05
CA GLY A 208 -8.82 -0.63 2.24
C GLY A 208 -9.33 -0.97 0.84
N SER A 209 -8.78 -2.02 0.20
CA SER A 209 -9.19 -2.47 -1.15
C SER A 209 -10.44 -3.37 -1.15
N ALA A 210 -10.91 -3.83 0.01
CA ALA A 210 -12.03 -4.77 0.09
C ALA A 210 -13.38 -4.17 -0.39
N PRO A 211 -13.74 -2.91 -0.05
CA PRO A 211 -15.03 -2.34 -0.43
C PRO A 211 -15.30 -2.36 -1.93
N VAL A 212 -14.31 -2.02 -2.76
CA VAL A 212 -14.50 -2.01 -4.21
C VAL A 212 -14.55 -3.41 -4.81
N LYS A 213 -13.87 -4.39 -4.20
CA LYS A 213 -14.00 -5.81 -4.57
C LYS A 213 -15.40 -6.34 -4.24
N SER A 214 -15.96 -5.94 -3.10
CA SER A 214 -17.35 -6.25 -2.74
C SER A 214 -18.34 -5.55 -3.68
N ALA A 215 -18.09 -4.30 -4.07
CA ALA A 215 -18.88 -3.63 -5.09
C ALA A 215 -18.81 -4.36 -6.44
N ALA A 216 -17.63 -4.79 -6.86
CA ALA A 216 -17.42 -5.50 -8.12
C ALA A 216 -18.21 -6.82 -8.18
N ARG A 217 -18.26 -7.56 -7.06
CA ARG A 217 -19.04 -8.79 -6.90
C ARG A 217 -20.54 -8.56 -6.67
N GLY A 218 -20.98 -7.32 -6.51
CA GLY A 218 -22.38 -6.98 -6.26
C GLY A 218 -22.85 -7.25 -4.83
N GLU A 219 -21.93 -7.29 -3.86
CA GLU A 219 -22.24 -7.42 -2.42
C GLU A 219 -22.61 -6.07 -1.78
N THR A 220 -22.14 -4.96 -2.35
CA THR A 220 -22.49 -3.59 -1.98
C THR A 220 -22.59 -2.73 -3.25
N THR A 221 -23.24 -1.56 -3.20
CA THR A 221 -23.36 -0.70 -4.37
C THR A 221 -22.12 0.19 -4.55
N VAL A 222 -21.61 0.78 -3.47
CA VAL A 222 -20.48 1.73 -3.50
C VAL A 222 -19.37 1.24 -2.57
N GLY A 223 -18.13 1.26 -3.06
CA GLY A 223 -16.93 1.02 -2.26
C GLY A 223 -16.03 2.25 -2.25
N ILE A 224 -15.86 2.90 -1.10
CA ILE A 224 -14.89 3.99 -0.91
C ILE A 224 -13.48 3.38 -0.86
N VAL A 225 -12.59 3.84 -1.74
CA VAL A 225 -11.29 3.23 -2.02
C VAL A 225 -10.33 4.22 -2.68
N PHE A 226 -9.06 3.87 -2.88
CA PHE A 226 -8.24 4.56 -3.85
C PHE A 226 -8.64 4.19 -5.29
N MET A 227 -8.75 5.18 -6.16
CA MET A 227 -9.36 5.03 -7.49
C MET A 227 -8.64 4.02 -8.38
N HIS A 228 -7.33 3.79 -8.19
CA HIS A 228 -6.61 2.77 -8.96
C HIS A 228 -7.15 1.34 -8.72
N ASP A 229 -7.62 1.03 -7.51
CA ASP A 229 -8.25 -0.26 -7.21
C ASP A 229 -9.62 -0.39 -7.90
N ALA A 230 -10.36 0.72 -8.01
CA ALA A 230 -11.64 0.75 -8.73
C ALA A 230 -11.44 0.55 -10.23
N VAL A 231 -10.46 1.24 -10.82
CA VAL A 231 -10.09 1.06 -12.23
C VAL A 231 -9.60 -0.37 -12.50
N ALA A 232 -8.87 -0.99 -11.56
CA ALA A 232 -8.49 -2.41 -11.69
C ALA A 232 -9.72 -3.32 -11.86
N MET A 233 -10.81 -3.08 -11.13
CA MET A 233 -12.06 -3.83 -11.29
C MET A 233 -12.73 -3.55 -12.64
N GLU A 234 -12.67 -2.33 -13.15
CA GLU A 234 -13.19 -1.99 -14.49
C GLU A 234 -12.43 -2.72 -15.60
N VAL A 235 -11.09 -2.71 -15.53
CA VAL A 235 -10.22 -3.41 -16.49
C VAL A 235 -10.43 -4.92 -16.43
N ASP A 236 -10.81 -5.45 -15.26
CA ASP A 236 -11.22 -6.85 -15.07
C ASP A 236 -12.61 -7.17 -15.64
N GLY A 237 -13.32 -6.19 -16.19
CA GLY A 237 -14.64 -6.35 -16.79
C GLY A 237 -15.78 -6.39 -15.78
N PHE A 238 -15.52 -6.07 -14.51
CA PHE A 238 -16.60 -5.89 -13.53
C PHE A 238 -17.39 -4.62 -13.84
N PRO A 239 -18.69 -4.55 -13.47
CA PRO A 239 -19.55 -3.42 -13.78
C PRO A 239 -19.28 -2.22 -12.85
N ILE A 240 -18.02 -1.89 -12.60
CA ILE A 240 -17.62 -0.76 -11.76
C ILE A 240 -17.56 0.51 -12.61
N LYS A 241 -17.85 1.65 -11.98
CA LYS A 241 -17.47 2.97 -12.48
C LYS A 241 -16.82 3.77 -11.35
N THR A 242 -15.66 4.31 -11.65
CA THR A 242 -14.80 5.07 -10.75
C THR A 242 -15.22 6.53 -10.72
N VAL A 243 -15.19 7.13 -9.53
CA VAL A 243 -15.59 8.52 -9.33
C VAL A 243 -14.55 9.25 -8.49
N ALA A 244 -14.12 10.40 -9.02
CA ALA A 244 -13.45 11.43 -8.25
C ALA A 244 -14.52 12.39 -7.67
N PRO A 245 -14.54 12.61 -6.34
CA PRO A 245 -15.54 13.47 -5.69
C PRO A 245 -15.48 14.93 -6.18
N CYS A 246 -16.64 15.52 -6.47
CA CYS A 246 -16.73 16.86 -7.06
C CYS A 246 -16.23 18.00 -6.15
N GLU A 247 -16.33 17.84 -4.82
CA GLU A 247 -15.82 18.82 -3.84
C GLU A 247 -14.29 18.85 -3.84
N GLY A 248 -13.66 17.78 -4.31
CA GLY A 248 -12.24 17.51 -4.22
C GLY A 248 -11.96 16.29 -3.33
N THR A 249 -10.73 15.82 -3.38
CA THR A 249 -10.32 14.60 -2.67
C THR A 249 -8.84 14.64 -2.30
N GLY A 250 -8.42 13.74 -1.42
CA GLY A 250 -7.04 13.54 -1.05
C GLY A 250 -6.39 12.44 -1.87
N TYR A 251 -5.17 12.09 -1.47
CA TYR A 251 -4.40 11.02 -2.08
C TYR A 251 -3.49 10.40 -1.01
N GLU A 252 -3.03 9.18 -1.27
CA GLU A 252 -1.95 8.57 -0.51
C GLU A 252 -0.60 8.74 -1.23
N ILE A 253 0.45 8.75 -0.42
CA ILE A 253 1.80 8.39 -0.87
C ILE A 253 2.07 6.98 -0.32
N GLY A 254 1.96 5.97 -1.18
CA GLY A 254 2.39 4.62 -0.86
C GLY A 254 3.85 4.64 -0.45
N SER A 255 4.21 3.99 0.66
CA SER A 255 5.54 4.17 1.25
C SER A 255 6.28 2.86 1.53
N MET A 256 7.58 2.96 1.80
CA MET A 256 8.43 1.84 2.18
C MET A 256 9.39 2.24 3.30
N SER A 257 9.69 1.31 4.21
CA SER A 257 10.59 1.54 5.34
C SER A 257 11.39 0.29 5.70
N ILE A 258 12.67 0.48 6.06
CA ILE A 258 13.46 -0.56 6.73
C ILE A 258 13.17 -0.51 8.22
N VAL A 259 12.82 -1.65 8.82
CA VAL A 259 12.50 -1.74 10.24
C VAL A 259 13.78 -1.60 11.06
N LYS A 260 13.73 -0.82 12.15
CA LYS A 260 14.86 -0.68 13.07
C LYS A 260 15.15 -2.03 13.72
N GLY A 261 16.41 -2.47 13.63
CA GLY A 261 16.81 -3.80 14.12
C GLY A 261 16.49 -4.94 13.14
N ALA A 262 16.26 -4.64 11.86
CA ALA A 262 16.18 -5.63 10.78
C ALA A 262 17.36 -6.61 10.88
N ARG A 263 17.06 -7.91 10.93
CA ARG A 263 18.05 -8.99 11.07
C ARG A 263 18.78 -9.23 9.76
N ASN A 264 18.10 -8.99 8.63
CA ASN A 264 18.64 -9.14 7.29
C ASN A 264 18.81 -7.78 6.59
N LEU A 265 19.50 -6.84 7.24
CA LEU A 265 19.64 -5.46 6.77
C LEU A 265 20.20 -5.34 5.34
N ALA A 266 21.20 -6.14 4.99
CA ALA A 266 21.77 -6.12 3.64
C ALA A 266 20.71 -6.41 2.58
N ASN A 267 19.91 -7.47 2.79
CA ASN A 267 18.84 -7.86 1.87
C ASN A 267 17.68 -6.86 1.86
N ALA A 268 17.39 -6.23 3.00
CA ALA A 268 16.39 -5.16 3.07
C ALA A 268 16.80 -3.96 2.22
N LYS A 269 18.09 -3.58 2.21
CA LYS A 269 18.59 -2.51 1.33
C LYS A 269 18.52 -2.89 -0.15
N VAL A 270 18.83 -4.16 -0.49
CA VAL A 270 18.69 -4.67 -1.86
C VAL A 270 17.25 -4.52 -2.34
N TRP A 271 16.26 -4.96 -1.56
CA TRP A 271 14.85 -4.72 -1.90
C TRP A 271 14.53 -3.23 -1.98
N TYR A 272 15.00 -2.43 -1.03
CA TYR A 272 14.70 -1.01 -0.98
C TYR A 272 15.16 -0.27 -2.24
N ASP A 273 16.38 -0.55 -2.70
CA ASP A 273 16.90 0.05 -3.93
C ASP A 273 16.21 -0.53 -5.16
N TRP A 274 16.04 -1.85 -5.22
CA TRP A 274 15.35 -2.50 -6.33
C TRP A 274 13.92 -1.96 -6.51
N ALA A 275 13.13 -1.84 -5.45
CA ALA A 275 11.75 -1.36 -5.49
C ALA A 275 11.62 0.13 -5.87
N LEU A 276 12.70 0.91 -5.78
CA LEU A 276 12.77 2.30 -6.26
C LEU A 276 13.24 2.41 -7.72
N SER A 277 13.68 1.31 -8.34
CA SER A 277 14.08 1.30 -9.74
C SER A 277 12.89 1.50 -10.69
N ALA A 278 13.16 2.11 -11.84
CA ALA A 278 12.17 2.28 -12.89
C ALA A 278 11.65 0.93 -13.39
N GLU A 279 12.54 -0.06 -13.54
CA GLU A 279 12.21 -1.42 -13.96
C GLU A 279 11.20 -2.07 -12.99
N ALA A 280 11.52 -2.12 -11.69
CA ALA A 280 10.64 -2.73 -10.71
C ALA A 280 9.25 -2.06 -10.68
N GLN A 281 9.22 -0.72 -10.69
CA GLN A 281 7.94 0.00 -10.67
C GLN A 281 7.15 -0.16 -11.97
N SER A 282 7.80 -0.39 -13.11
CA SER A 282 7.14 -0.65 -14.40
C SER A 282 6.40 -1.98 -14.43
N HIS A 283 6.81 -2.97 -13.61
CA HIS A 283 6.11 -4.25 -13.48
C HIS A 283 4.77 -4.14 -12.71
N MET A 284 4.55 -3.07 -11.94
CA MET A 284 3.33 -2.89 -11.13
C MET A 284 2.04 -2.98 -11.97
N LYS A 285 2.07 -2.49 -13.22
CA LYS A 285 0.91 -2.54 -14.13
C LYS A 285 0.53 -3.96 -14.55
N GLU A 286 1.47 -4.92 -14.54
CA GLU A 286 1.19 -6.32 -14.86
C GLU A 286 0.31 -6.99 -13.79
N ALA A 287 0.43 -6.52 -12.55
CA ALA A 287 -0.44 -6.88 -11.44
C ALA A 287 -1.72 -6.02 -11.37
N LYS A 288 -2.02 -5.22 -12.42
CA LYS A 288 -3.13 -4.25 -12.47
C LYS A 288 -3.08 -3.21 -11.34
N SER A 289 -1.86 -2.96 -10.87
CA SER A 289 -1.58 -1.92 -9.89
C SER A 289 -1.43 -0.59 -10.65
N PHE A 290 -2.52 0.17 -10.72
CA PHE A 290 -2.60 1.40 -11.53
C PHE A 290 -2.27 2.68 -10.75
N GLN A 291 -1.46 2.58 -9.68
CA GLN A 291 -0.95 3.77 -8.99
C GLN A 291 0.02 4.54 -9.87
N LEU A 292 0.21 5.83 -9.55
CA LEU A 292 1.27 6.63 -10.15
C LEU A 292 2.61 6.23 -9.52
N PRO A 293 3.57 5.64 -10.27
CA PRO A 293 4.88 5.29 -9.73
C PRO A 293 5.66 6.52 -9.25
N SER A 294 6.52 6.32 -8.26
CA SER A 294 7.43 7.35 -7.76
C SER A 294 8.65 7.56 -8.66
N ASN A 295 9.13 6.55 -9.38
CA ASN A 295 10.28 6.72 -10.27
C ASN A 295 9.80 7.43 -11.55
N ARG A 296 10.42 8.57 -11.88
CA ARG A 296 10.03 9.40 -13.03
C ARG A 296 10.17 8.70 -14.39
N ASN A 297 10.99 7.65 -14.44
CA ASN A 297 11.26 6.87 -15.65
C ASN A 297 10.49 5.55 -15.70
N ALA A 298 9.64 5.24 -14.71
CA ALA A 298 8.82 4.03 -14.73
C ALA A 298 7.69 4.16 -15.77
N GLU A 299 7.35 3.05 -16.41
CA GLU A 299 6.22 2.98 -17.33
C GLU A 299 4.90 3.08 -16.57
N ILE A 300 4.07 4.04 -16.98
CA ILE A 300 2.75 4.28 -16.40
C ILE A 300 1.71 3.59 -17.29
N SER A 301 0.80 2.83 -16.69
CA SER A 301 -0.33 2.25 -17.43
C SER A 301 -1.24 3.35 -17.99
N GLU A 302 -1.81 3.14 -19.18
CA GLU A 302 -2.83 4.02 -19.74
C GLU A 302 -4.10 4.10 -18.87
N TYR A 303 -4.34 3.07 -18.04
CA TYR A 303 -5.46 3.01 -17.10
C TYR A 303 -5.19 3.76 -15.78
N ALA A 304 -3.96 4.22 -15.53
CA ALA A 304 -3.65 4.93 -14.29
C ALA A 304 -4.47 6.23 -14.17
N PRO A 305 -5.19 6.46 -13.05
CA PRO A 305 -5.88 7.72 -12.82
C PRO A 305 -4.90 8.89 -12.93
N ARG A 306 -5.22 9.84 -13.82
CA ARG A 306 -4.41 11.03 -14.08
C ARG A 306 -4.70 12.09 -13.03
N PHE A 307 -3.73 12.35 -12.16
CA PHE A 307 -3.87 13.29 -11.03
C PHE A 307 -4.19 14.71 -11.52
N GLU A 308 -3.74 15.08 -12.72
CA GLU A 308 -4.01 16.38 -13.33
C GLU A 308 -5.51 16.60 -13.65
N ASN A 309 -6.28 15.52 -13.75
CA ASN A 309 -7.72 15.54 -14.03
C ASN A 309 -8.57 15.43 -12.76
N ILE A 310 -7.93 15.40 -11.57
CA ILE A 310 -8.59 15.20 -10.28
C ILE A 310 -8.39 16.46 -9.45
N LYS A 311 -9.47 16.97 -8.84
CA LYS A 311 -9.39 18.08 -7.89
C LYS A 311 -8.80 17.57 -6.56
N LEU A 312 -7.48 17.57 -6.47
CA LEU A 312 -6.76 17.14 -5.28
C LEU A 312 -6.57 18.30 -4.28
N ILE A 313 -6.71 18.01 -2.99
CA ILE A 313 -6.21 18.89 -1.94
C ILE A 313 -4.68 18.79 -1.87
N ASP A 314 -4.03 19.84 -1.37
CA ASP A 314 -2.64 19.74 -0.93
C ASP A 314 -2.62 19.02 0.43
N TYR A 315 -2.59 17.69 0.39
CA TYR A 315 -2.71 16.86 1.59
C TYR A 315 -1.52 17.08 2.54
N ASP A 316 -1.79 17.46 3.78
CA ASP A 316 -0.78 17.71 4.82
C ASP A 316 -0.28 16.40 5.46
N PHE A 317 0.61 15.70 4.76
CA PHE A 317 1.21 14.45 5.26
C PHE A 317 1.98 14.63 6.57
N LYS A 318 2.47 15.85 6.86
CA LYS A 318 3.22 16.11 8.08
C LYS A 318 2.28 16.10 9.29
N THR A 319 1.18 16.85 9.22
CA THR A 319 0.20 16.91 10.33
C THR A 319 -0.57 15.61 10.48
N TYR A 320 -1.02 14.99 9.39
CA TYR A 320 -1.84 13.76 9.47
C TYR A 320 -0.99 12.48 9.58
N GLY A 321 0.30 12.55 9.29
CA GLY A 321 1.29 11.53 9.60
C GLY A 321 1.80 11.55 11.04
N ASP A 322 1.48 12.58 11.83
CA ASP A 322 1.86 12.69 13.25
C ASP A 322 1.11 11.67 14.12
N SER A 323 1.85 11.01 15.03
CA SER A 323 1.31 9.98 15.91
C SER A 323 0.21 10.49 16.85
N ALA A 324 0.36 11.71 17.39
CA ALA A 324 -0.64 12.31 18.29
C ALA A 324 -1.90 12.71 17.53
N LYS A 325 -1.77 13.32 16.35
CA LYS A 325 -2.93 13.69 15.51
C LYS A 325 -3.72 12.47 15.07
N ARG A 326 -3.06 11.41 14.58
CA ARG A 326 -3.77 10.16 14.21
C ARG A 326 -4.48 9.54 15.41
N LYS A 327 -3.79 9.44 16.56
CA LYS A 327 -4.40 8.88 17.78
C LYS A 327 -5.63 9.69 18.21
N ALA A 328 -5.58 11.01 18.12
CA ALA A 328 -6.71 11.88 18.45
C ALA A 328 -7.89 11.66 17.50
N LEU A 329 -7.66 11.65 16.19
CA LEU A 329 -8.70 11.43 15.18
C LEU A 329 -9.34 10.04 15.30
N LEU A 330 -8.54 8.99 15.47
CA LEU A 330 -9.07 7.64 15.65
C LEU A 330 -9.83 7.48 16.96
N GLY A 331 -9.30 8.02 18.06
CA GLY A 331 -9.99 7.99 19.35
C GLY A 331 -11.32 8.74 19.33
N ARG A 332 -11.44 9.81 18.54
CA ARG A 332 -12.71 10.49 18.29
C ARG A 332 -13.62 9.65 17.41
N TRP A 333 -13.08 9.03 16.35
CA TRP A 333 -13.84 8.17 15.45
C TRP A 333 -14.46 6.98 16.19
N ASP A 334 -13.70 6.31 17.05
CA ASP A 334 -14.19 5.20 17.88
C ASP A 334 -15.36 5.63 18.77
N LYS A 335 -15.26 6.81 19.40
CA LYS A 335 -16.29 7.33 20.31
C LYS A 335 -17.57 7.76 19.59
N GLU A 336 -17.44 8.42 18.44
CA GLU A 336 -18.56 9.10 17.78
C GLU A 336 -19.21 8.30 16.65
N ILE A 337 -18.46 7.39 16.02
CA ILE A 337 -18.92 6.57 14.89
C ILE A 337 -18.74 5.08 15.20
N GLY A 338 -17.54 4.67 15.61
CA GLY A 338 -17.14 3.28 15.81
C GLY A 338 -18.03 2.50 16.79
N ALA A 339 -18.53 3.15 17.84
CA ALA A 339 -19.46 2.54 18.79
C ALA A 339 -20.80 2.10 18.15
N SER A 340 -21.16 2.68 17.01
CA SER A 340 -22.37 2.37 16.23
C SER A 340 -22.08 1.73 14.87
N ALA A 341 -20.80 1.54 14.55
CA ALA A 341 -20.34 0.91 13.33
C ALA A 341 -20.49 -0.62 13.46
N GLN A 342 -21.22 -1.24 12.53
CA GLN A 342 -21.38 -2.71 12.45
C GLN A 342 -20.28 -3.35 11.58
#